data_AF-A0A109LIW7-F1
#
_entry.id   AF-A0A109LIW7-F1
#
_cell.length_a   1.000
_cell.length_b   1.000
_cell.length_c   1.000
_cell.angle_alpha   90.00
_cell.angle_beta   90.00
_cell.angle_gamma   90.00
#
_symmetry.space_group_name_H-M   'P 1'
#
loop_
_entity.id
_entity.type
_entity.pdbx_description
1 polymer ?
#
loop_
_entity_poly.entity_id
_entity_poly.type
_entity_poly.pdbx_seq_one_letter_code
_entity_poly.pdbx_strand_id
1 'polypeptide(L)'
;MHRKLVTVIAFATTPVWAVQASAPFTGADYSGRYECTGQDKHIGSYKGVVDMALDAKQSTGKYAAYTFTLTLEDKSRYDGMAAGTSDALGVYFAHTDPVLKDFGVGVAQMTSTPEGKVSFVKYYYTPEYEGGGHGLEHCVKS
;
A
#
# COMPACT_ATOMS: atom_id res chain seq x y z
N MET A 1 43.18 20.49 60.78
CA MET A 1 41.86 20.28 60.16
C MET A 1 42.05 20.06 58.66
N HIS A 2 41.89 18.84 58.15
CA HIS A 2 41.96 18.54 56.71
C HIS A 2 40.61 18.01 56.27
N ARG A 3 39.89 18.81 55.48
CA ARG A 3 38.53 18.55 55.02
C ARG A 3 38.62 17.67 53.76
N LYS A 4 38.36 16.37 53.90
CA LYS A 4 38.30 15.45 52.75
C LYS A 4 37.04 15.76 51.94
N LEU A 5 37.19 16.24 50.71
CA LEU A 5 36.08 16.28 49.75
C LEU A 5 35.84 14.87 49.22
N VAL A 6 34.63 14.36 49.44
CA VAL A 6 34.12 13.14 48.80
C VAL A 6 33.39 13.59 47.53
N THR A 7 33.98 13.32 46.38
CA THR A 7 33.31 13.54 45.09
C THR A 7 32.41 12.35 44.80
N VAL A 8 31.09 12.57 44.84
CA VAL A 8 30.09 11.59 44.41
C VAL A 8 29.92 11.71 42.90
N ILE A 9 30.36 10.71 42.15
CA ILE A 9 30.13 10.61 40.70
C ILE A 9 28.76 9.96 40.50
N ALA A 10 27.76 10.77 40.14
CA ALA A 10 26.45 10.28 39.73
C ALA A 10 26.56 9.74 38.30
N PHE A 11 26.49 8.41 38.13
CA PHE A 11 26.37 7.78 36.82
C PHE A 11 24.95 8.01 36.29
N ALA A 12 24.80 8.99 35.40
CA ALA A 12 23.59 9.13 34.60
C ALA A 12 23.55 8.03 33.54
N THR A 13 22.82 6.95 33.80
CA THR A 13 22.56 5.90 32.80
C THR A 13 21.51 6.41 31.83
N THR A 14 21.94 6.94 30.69
CA THR A 14 21.02 7.19 29.56
C THR A 14 20.58 5.84 28.99
N PRO A 15 19.28 5.54 28.89
CA PRO A 15 18.84 4.30 28.25
C PRO A 15 19.29 4.32 26.79
N VAL A 16 20.21 3.41 26.45
CA VAL A 16 20.55 3.15 25.05
C VAL A 16 19.40 2.32 24.50
N TRP A 17 18.47 2.96 23.80
CA TRP A 17 17.50 2.24 22.99
C TRP A 17 18.28 1.57 21.85
N ALA A 18 18.48 0.25 21.98
CA ALA A 18 19.02 -0.55 20.89
C ALA A 18 18.06 -0.39 19.69
N VAL A 19 18.59 0.09 18.56
CA VAL A 19 17.87 0.13 17.29
C VAL A 19 17.71 -1.32 16.85
N GLN A 20 16.59 -1.93 17.24
CA GLN A 20 16.26 -3.29 16.82
C GLN A 20 15.92 -3.26 15.34
N ALA A 21 16.63 -4.05 14.54
CA ALA A 21 16.34 -4.19 13.12
C ALA A 21 14.86 -4.60 12.93
N SER A 22 14.19 -4.03 11.93
CA SER A 22 12.82 -4.43 11.59
C SER A 22 12.78 -5.93 11.31
N ALA A 23 11.72 -6.60 11.79
CA ALA A 23 11.56 -8.02 11.54
C ALA A 23 11.46 -8.26 10.02
N PRO A 24 12.10 -9.29 9.46
CA PRO A 24 11.96 -9.60 8.05
C PRO A 24 10.47 -9.83 7.71
N PHE A 25 10.08 -9.53 6.48
CA PHE A 25 8.73 -9.80 6.02
C PHE A 25 8.46 -11.31 5.97
N THR A 26 7.30 -11.71 6.48
CA THR A 26 6.85 -13.12 6.57
C THR A 26 5.42 -13.30 6.05
N GLY A 27 4.81 -12.27 5.47
CA GLY A 27 3.47 -12.34 4.90
C GLY A 27 3.44 -12.95 3.50
N ALA A 28 2.23 -13.05 2.93
CA ALA A 28 2.06 -13.42 1.53
C ALA A 28 2.53 -12.26 0.63
N ASP A 29 3.32 -12.60 -0.40
CA ASP A 29 3.73 -11.66 -1.43
C ASP A 29 2.72 -11.66 -2.58
N TYR A 30 2.02 -10.52 -2.73
CA TYR A 30 1.05 -10.30 -3.79
C TYR A 30 1.63 -9.53 -5.00
N SER A 31 2.96 -9.41 -5.10
CA SER A 31 3.59 -8.77 -6.27
C SER A 31 3.18 -9.45 -7.58
N GLY A 32 2.93 -8.68 -8.62
CA GLY A 32 2.66 -9.18 -9.96
C GLY A 32 1.92 -8.19 -10.84
N ARG A 33 1.61 -8.68 -12.04
CA ARG A 33 0.76 -8.00 -13.02
C ARG A 33 -0.65 -8.59 -12.96
N TYR A 34 -1.65 -7.72 -12.98
CA TYR A 34 -3.04 -8.09 -12.81
C TYR A 34 -3.90 -7.48 -13.91
N GLU A 35 -4.64 -8.32 -14.61
CA GLU A 35 -5.63 -7.89 -15.58
C GLU A 35 -6.93 -7.54 -14.84
N CYS A 36 -7.42 -6.31 -15.05
CA CYS A 36 -8.50 -5.74 -14.27
C CYS A 36 -9.71 -5.36 -15.14
N THR A 37 -10.90 -5.62 -14.61
CA THR A 37 -12.16 -5.06 -15.08
C THR A 37 -12.78 -4.26 -13.96
N GLY A 38 -13.22 -3.03 -14.24
CA GLY A 38 -13.80 -2.16 -13.23
C GLY A 38 -15.13 -1.56 -13.66
N GLN A 39 -15.86 -1.05 -12.68
CA GLN A 39 -17.07 -0.28 -12.84
C GLN A 39 -16.93 1.00 -12.01
N ASP A 40 -16.83 2.12 -12.71
CA ASP A 40 -16.80 3.45 -12.13
C ASP A 40 -18.18 4.11 -12.19
N LYS A 41 -18.46 4.99 -11.24
CA LYS A 41 -19.69 5.79 -11.19
C LYS A 41 -19.87 6.72 -12.39
N HIS A 42 -18.80 7.34 -12.88
CA HIS A 42 -18.85 8.40 -13.89
C HIS A 42 -18.53 7.88 -15.29
N ILE A 43 -17.51 7.02 -15.43
CA ILE A 43 -17.06 6.53 -16.74
C ILE A 43 -17.66 5.18 -17.15
N GLY A 44 -18.36 4.51 -16.23
CA GLY A 44 -18.96 3.21 -16.51
C GLY A 44 -17.96 2.05 -16.40
N SER A 45 -18.13 1.03 -17.23
CA SER A 45 -17.23 -0.12 -17.25
C SER A 45 -15.90 0.23 -17.92
N TYR A 46 -14.79 -0.23 -17.35
CA TYR A 46 -13.46 -0.04 -17.90
C TYR A 46 -12.59 -1.29 -17.72
N LYS A 47 -11.45 -1.28 -18.40
CA LYS A 47 -10.40 -2.28 -18.21
C LYS A 47 -9.06 -1.59 -18.00
N GLY A 48 -8.17 -2.28 -17.31
CA GLY A 48 -6.83 -1.82 -17.09
C GLY A 48 -5.92 -2.93 -16.58
N VAL A 49 -4.69 -2.57 -16.34
CA VAL A 49 -3.68 -3.45 -15.77
C VAL A 49 -3.08 -2.80 -14.54
N VAL A 50 -3.01 -3.57 -13.46
CA VAL A 50 -2.29 -3.21 -12.24
C VAL A 50 -0.94 -3.91 -12.22
N ASP A 51 0.13 -3.15 -12.05
CA ASP A 51 1.45 -3.66 -11.69
C ASP A 51 1.69 -3.34 -10.21
N MET A 52 1.89 -4.39 -9.40
CA MET A 52 2.11 -4.31 -7.96
C MET A 52 3.44 -4.97 -7.59
N ALA A 53 4.26 -4.32 -6.77
CA ALA A 53 5.56 -4.86 -6.37
C ALA A 53 5.85 -4.59 -4.90
N LEU A 54 6.26 -5.63 -4.17
CA LEU A 54 6.58 -5.58 -2.75
C LEU A 54 7.85 -4.74 -2.55
N ASP A 55 7.76 -3.72 -1.71
CA ASP A 55 8.93 -3.07 -1.15
C ASP A 55 9.38 -3.85 0.09
N ALA A 56 10.26 -4.84 -0.13
CA ALA A 56 10.80 -5.68 0.93
C ALA A 56 11.58 -4.88 1.99
N LYS A 57 12.10 -3.68 1.66
CA LYS A 57 12.83 -2.84 2.62
C LYS A 57 11.88 -2.13 3.59
N GLN A 58 10.65 -1.87 3.17
CA GLN A 58 9.62 -1.21 3.97
C GLN A 58 8.60 -2.20 4.57
N SER A 59 8.66 -3.46 4.16
CA SER A 59 7.82 -4.53 4.71
C SER A 59 8.44 -5.13 5.97
N THR A 60 7.62 -5.44 6.97
CA THR A 60 8.09 -5.92 8.27
C THR A 60 7.10 -6.88 8.92
N GLY A 61 7.59 -8.05 9.35
CA GLY A 61 6.73 -9.11 9.91
C GLY A 61 5.57 -9.45 8.97
N LYS A 62 4.34 -9.32 9.44
CA LYS A 62 3.13 -9.58 8.62
C LYS A 62 2.66 -8.41 7.76
N TYR A 63 3.27 -7.23 7.90
CA TYR A 63 2.85 -6.02 7.21
C TYR A 63 3.65 -5.83 5.93
N ALA A 64 2.94 -5.72 4.82
CA ALA A 64 3.51 -5.54 3.49
C ALA A 64 3.35 -4.08 3.04
N ALA A 65 4.35 -3.57 2.34
CA ALA A 65 4.30 -2.31 1.61
C ALA A 65 4.53 -2.61 0.12
N TYR A 66 3.74 -1.98 -0.75
CA TYR A 66 3.79 -2.20 -2.19
C TYR A 66 3.82 -0.89 -2.95
N THR A 67 4.54 -0.85 -4.06
CA THR A 67 4.23 0.09 -5.15
C THR A 67 3.01 -0.41 -5.90
N PHE A 68 2.20 0.51 -6.42
CA PHE A 68 0.98 0.20 -7.16
C PHE A 68 0.88 1.14 -8.36
N THR A 69 0.75 0.61 -9.57
CA THR A 69 0.46 1.40 -10.77
C THR A 69 -0.71 0.77 -11.51
N LEU A 70 -1.74 1.56 -11.79
CA LEU A 70 -2.84 1.18 -12.69
C LEU A 70 -2.65 1.90 -14.03
N THR A 71 -2.78 1.15 -15.13
CA THR A 71 -2.82 1.71 -16.49
C THR A 71 -4.10 1.23 -17.19
N LEU A 72 -4.94 2.16 -17.63
CA LEU A 72 -6.18 1.86 -18.34
C LEU A 72 -5.93 1.62 -19.84
N GLU A 73 -6.92 1.06 -20.56
CA GLU A 73 -6.81 0.78 -22.00
C GLU A 73 -6.55 2.03 -22.86
N ASP A 74 -7.04 3.19 -22.43
CA ASP A 74 -6.82 4.49 -23.07
C ASP A 74 -5.44 5.10 -22.75
N LYS A 75 -4.61 4.37 -21.98
CA LYS A 75 -3.28 4.76 -21.47
C LYS A 75 -3.30 5.79 -20.34
N SER A 76 -4.47 6.12 -19.79
CA SER A 76 -4.57 6.86 -18.53
C SER A 76 -3.83 6.08 -17.45
N ARG A 77 -3.00 6.77 -16.67
CA ARG A 77 -2.06 6.15 -15.74
C ARG A 77 -2.26 6.72 -14.35
N TYR A 78 -2.27 5.81 -13.38
CA TYR A 78 -2.42 6.14 -11.97
C TYR A 78 -1.24 5.55 -11.20
N ASP A 79 -0.53 6.42 -10.47
CA ASP A 79 0.54 6.03 -9.57
C ASP A 79 0.04 5.97 -8.13
N GLY A 80 0.59 5.04 -7.37
CA GLY A 80 0.10 4.76 -6.03
C GLY A 80 0.99 3.85 -5.22
N MET A 81 0.45 3.47 -4.06
CA MET A 81 1.06 2.55 -3.13
C MET A 81 -0.02 1.78 -2.38
N ALA A 82 0.36 0.63 -1.85
CA ALA A 82 -0.51 -0.12 -0.96
C ALA A 82 0.23 -0.53 0.32
N ALA A 83 -0.51 -0.60 1.42
CA ALA A 83 -0.08 -1.21 2.66
C ALA A 83 -1.06 -2.32 3.03
N GLY A 84 -0.55 -3.46 3.49
CA GLY A 84 -1.37 -4.65 3.67
C GLY A 84 -1.02 -5.51 4.87
N THR A 85 -1.97 -6.33 5.29
CA THR A 85 -1.76 -7.40 6.27
C THR A 85 -2.72 -8.54 5.96
N SER A 86 -2.26 -9.79 6.11
CA SER A 86 -3.04 -10.98 5.73
C SER A 86 -3.44 -10.88 4.25
N ASP A 87 -4.72 -10.68 3.99
CA ASP A 87 -5.41 -10.70 2.72
C ASP A 87 -6.10 -9.36 2.42
N ALA A 88 -5.86 -8.32 3.23
CA ALA A 88 -6.42 -6.98 3.02
C ALA A 88 -5.32 -5.96 2.71
N LEU A 89 -5.55 -5.12 1.70
CA LEU A 89 -4.69 -4.00 1.32
C LEU A 89 -5.48 -2.68 1.40
N GLY A 90 -4.89 -1.66 2.01
CA GLY A 90 -5.26 -0.26 1.79
C GLY A 90 -4.43 0.29 0.63
N VAL A 91 -5.08 0.91 -0.35
CA VAL A 91 -4.47 1.38 -1.58
C VAL A 91 -4.70 2.87 -1.71
N TYR A 92 -3.67 3.62 -2.08
CA TYR A 92 -3.81 4.97 -2.62
C TYR A 92 -3.42 4.93 -4.09
N PHE A 93 -4.09 5.74 -4.90
CA PHE A 93 -3.80 5.90 -6.32
C PHE A 93 -4.17 7.31 -6.77
N ALA A 94 -3.42 7.84 -7.73
CA ALA A 94 -3.63 9.17 -8.29
C ALA A 94 -3.28 9.19 -9.77
N HIS A 95 -4.16 9.77 -10.58
CA HIS A 95 -3.92 10.02 -11.99
C HIS A 95 -2.67 10.89 -12.15
N THR A 96 -1.84 10.59 -13.15
CA THR A 96 -0.56 11.30 -13.37
C THR A 96 -0.75 12.74 -13.84
N ASP A 97 -1.90 13.08 -14.43
CA ASP A 97 -2.35 14.46 -14.59
C ASP A 97 -3.09 14.94 -13.32
N PRO A 98 -2.49 15.83 -12.51
CA PRO A 98 -3.10 16.31 -11.28
C PRO A 98 -4.26 17.29 -11.51
N VAL A 99 -4.42 17.84 -12.72
CA VAL A 99 -5.51 18.79 -13.02
C VAL A 99 -6.87 18.10 -12.94
N LEU A 100 -6.92 16.80 -13.25
CA LEU A 100 -8.15 16.01 -13.18
C LEU A 100 -8.64 15.80 -11.75
N LYS A 101 -7.75 15.96 -10.75
CA LYS A 101 -8.03 15.66 -9.34
C LYS A 101 -8.59 14.25 -9.14
N ASP A 102 -8.17 13.33 -9.99
CA ASP A 102 -8.58 11.94 -9.95
C ASP A 102 -7.59 11.14 -9.09
N PHE A 103 -7.82 11.19 -7.79
CA PHE A 103 -7.04 10.45 -6.81
C PHE A 103 -7.94 10.00 -5.67
N GLY A 104 -7.55 8.93 -5.02
CA GLY A 104 -8.39 8.33 -4.01
C GLY A 104 -7.71 7.25 -3.20
N VAL A 105 -8.53 6.66 -2.34
CA VAL A 105 -8.16 5.49 -1.56
C VAL A 105 -9.07 4.33 -1.92
N GLY A 106 -8.56 3.12 -1.74
CA GLY A 106 -9.32 1.91 -1.88
C GLY A 106 -8.97 0.88 -0.81
N VAL A 107 -9.90 -0.02 -0.59
CA VAL A 107 -9.67 -1.25 0.18
C VAL A 107 -9.77 -2.40 -0.80
N ALA A 108 -8.68 -3.17 -0.92
CA ALA A 108 -8.62 -4.37 -1.73
C ALA A 108 -8.60 -5.61 -0.84
N GLN A 109 -9.42 -6.58 -1.21
CA GLN A 109 -9.47 -7.90 -0.60
C GLN A 109 -8.85 -8.90 -1.56
N MET A 110 -7.74 -9.51 -1.14
CA MET A 110 -7.08 -10.59 -1.86
C MET A 110 -7.91 -11.87 -1.74
N THR A 111 -7.98 -12.61 -2.84
CA THR A 111 -8.70 -13.87 -2.95
C THR A 111 -8.03 -14.75 -4.02
N SER A 112 -8.64 -15.89 -4.31
CA SER A 112 -8.25 -16.75 -5.42
C SER A 112 -9.42 -16.98 -6.35
N THR A 113 -9.17 -17.07 -7.65
CA THR A 113 -10.15 -17.54 -8.62
C THR A 113 -10.44 -19.03 -8.40
N PRO A 114 -11.54 -19.59 -8.96
CA PRO A 114 -11.81 -21.03 -8.91
C PRO A 114 -10.66 -21.89 -9.47
N GLU A 115 -9.89 -21.35 -10.41
CA GLU A 115 -8.72 -21.99 -11.02
C GLU A 115 -7.44 -21.84 -10.17
N GLY A 116 -7.53 -21.20 -9.00
CA GLY A 116 -6.42 -21.03 -8.07
C GLY A 116 -5.49 -19.86 -8.39
N LYS A 117 -5.85 -18.97 -9.32
CA LYS A 117 -5.07 -17.75 -9.58
C LYS A 117 -5.30 -16.73 -8.47
N VAL A 118 -4.24 -16.02 -8.07
CA VAL A 118 -4.38 -14.88 -7.14
C VAL A 118 -5.23 -13.80 -7.81
N SER A 119 -6.18 -13.24 -7.09
CA SER A 119 -7.00 -12.12 -7.53
C SER A 119 -7.29 -11.17 -6.38
N PHE A 120 -7.86 -10.01 -6.69
CA PHE A 120 -8.40 -9.12 -5.68
C PHE A 120 -9.64 -8.39 -6.17
N VAL A 121 -10.48 -7.98 -5.23
CA VAL A 121 -11.55 -7.02 -5.44
C VAL A 121 -11.22 -5.75 -4.68
N LYS A 122 -11.24 -4.59 -5.35
CA LYS A 122 -10.97 -3.28 -4.74
C LYS A 122 -12.22 -2.41 -4.85
N TYR A 123 -12.70 -1.90 -3.71
CA TYR A 123 -13.60 -0.75 -3.68
C TYR A 123 -12.79 0.51 -3.47
N TYR A 124 -13.10 1.59 -4.20
CA TYR A 124 -12.39 2.86 -4.06
C TYR A 124 -13.33 4.06 -4.01
N TYR A 125 -12.80 5.17 -3.49
CA TYR A 125 -13.45 6.47 -3.45
C TYR A 125 -12.47 7.57 -3.82
N THR A 126 -12.86 8.43 -4.78
CA THR A 126 -12.10 9.56 -5.30
C THR A 126 -12.88 10.86 -5.02
N PRO A 127 -12.62 11.54 -3.89
CA PRO A 127 -13.51 12.60 -3.40
C PRO A 127 -13.60 13.83 -4.30
N GLU A 128 -12.54 14.16 -5.02
CA GLU A 128 -12.47 15.37 -5.85
C GLU A 128 -12.73 15.13 -7.34
N TYR A 129 -12.72 13.87 -7.78
CA TYR A 129 -12.96 13.54 -9.18
C TYR A 129 -14.43 13.77 -9.54
N GLU A 130 -14.70 14.76 -10.38
CA GLU A 130 -16.04 15.13 -10.85
C GLU A 130 -17.08 15.25 -9.71
N GLY A 131 -16.66 15.80 -8.56
CA GLY A 131 -17.54 15.95 -7.39
C GLY A 131 -17.80 14.67 -6.60
N GLY A 132 -16.97 13.64 -6.78
CA GLY A 132 -16.97 12.41 -6.01
C GLY A 132 -17.22 11.18 -6.87
N GLY A 133 -16.14 10.46 -7.19
CA GLY A 133 -16.14 9.17 -7.88
C GLY A 133 -15.98 7.99 -6.91
N HIS A 134 -16.44 6.83 -7.32
CA HIS A 134 -16.19 5.56 -6.64
C HIS A 134 -16.47 4.42 -7.61
N GLY A 135 -15.94 3.25 -7.29
CA GLY A 135 -16.14 2.08 -8.12
C GLY A 135 -15.64 0.80 -7.48
N LEU A 136 -15.84 -0.28 -8.24
CA LEU A 136 -15.32 -1.60 -7.93
C LEU A 136 -14.38 -2.03 -9.05
N GLU A 137 -13.27 -2.64 -8.68
CA GLU A 137 -12.36 -3.33 -9.58
C GLU A 137 -12.26 -4.79 -9.20
N HIS A 138 -12.23 -5.66 -10.19
CA HIS A 138 -11.86 -7.05 -10.04
C HIS A 138 -10.63 -7.32 -10.91
N CYS A 139 -9.57 -7.84 -10.28
CA CYS A 139 -8.25 -7.97 -10.87
C CYS A 139 -7.73 -9.40 -10.67
N VAL A 140 -7.24 -10.03 -11.74
CA VAL A 140 -6.71 -11.40 -11.72
C VAL A 140 -5.25 -11.38 -12.15
N LYS A 141 -4.39 -12.02 -11.36
CA LYS A 141 -2.96 -12.12 -11.65
C LYS A 141 -2.73 -12.92 -12.95
N SER A 142 -1.95 -12.35 -13.87
CA SER A 142 -1.63 -12.96 -15.17
C SER A 142 -0.77 -14.20 -15.03
#